data_AF-A0A1B7WUF1-F1
#
_entry.id   AF-A0A1B7WUF1-F1
#
_cell.length_a   1.000
_cell.length_b   1.000
_cell.length_c   1.000
_cell.angle_alpha   90.00
_cell.angle_beta   90.00
_cell.angle_gamma   90.00
#
_symmetry.space_group_name_H-M   'P 1'
#
loop_
_entity.id
_entity.type
_entity.pdbx_description
1 polymer ?
#
loop_
_entity_poly.entity_id
_entity_poly.type
_entity_poly.pdbx_seq_one_letter_code
_entity_poly.pdbx_strand_id
1 'polypeptide(L)'
;MFQLLSRVLLWLLIGVVAFSLFQRFYPSVTFVGRFVLGLVIVVLALAFLNPNEPALASLWRFISFPLKPLGASVLMLFLAAQKIKGGGIDKPGGFLLGWALTVLLLSSTPAIAYFLVRSPVATVEGTNINHQTPPSALVAFGSANPNFTISDIQQNIIPPMVEINSPTIAFNSLTANIPSYLLQNPQAISTRGLRVEDFVPNAETLQLTTQVWESYLNQIYVFLRGRT
;
A
#
# COMPACT_ATOMS: atom_id res chain seq x y z
N MET A 1 -17.70 6.43 27.58
CA MET A 1 -17.85 7.90 27.75
C MET A 1 -16.78 8.68 26.99
N PHE A 2 -15.48 8.40 27.17
CA PHE A 2 -14.40 9.04 26.39
C PHE A 2 -14.57 8.89 24.86
N GLN A 3 -14.92 7.69 24.38
CA GLN A 3 -15.11 7.40 22.95
C GLN A 3 -16.17 8.28 22.27
N LEU A 4 -17.27 8.60 22.99
CA LEU A 4 -18.31 9.51 22.48
C LEU A 4 -17.79 10.94 22.42
N LEU A 5 -17.08 11.40 23.46
CA LEU A 5 -16.50 12.73 23.49
C LEU A 5 -15.44 12.93 22.40
N SER A 6 -14.53 11.97 22.24
CA SER A 6 -13.51 12.01 21.17
C SER A 6 -14.15 11.98 19.79
N ARG A 7 -15.26 11.25 19.60
CA ARG A 7 -15.99 11.23 18.33
C ARG A 7 -16.67 12.56 18.03
N VAL A 8 -17.34 13.16 19.00
CA VAL A 8 -17.96 14.49 18.85
C VAL A 8 -16.90 15.54 18.57
N LEU A 9 -15.77 15.51 19.29
CA LEU A 9 -14.66 16.44 19.08
C LEU A 9 -14.02 16.24 17.70
N LEU A 10 -13.87 15.00 17.24
CA LEU A 10 -13.35 14.71 15.92
C LEU A 10 -14.29 15.19 14.81
N TRP A 11 -15.61 15.01 14.96
CA TRP A 11 -16.58 15.57 14.02
C TRP A 11 -16.58 17.09 14.01
N LEU A 12 -16.41 17.74 15.16
CA LEU A 12 -16.23 19.19 15.25
C LEU A 12 -14.95 19.63 14.54
N LEU A 13 -13.84 18.92 14.76
CA LEU A 13 -12.57 19.18 14.08
C LEU A 13 -12.70 18.99 12.57
N ILE A 14 -13.30 17.88 12.11
CA ILE A 14 -13.57 17.63 10.69
C ILE A 14 -14.45 18.74 10.11
N GLY A 15 -15.48 19.19 10.82
CA GLY A 15 -16.37 20.26 10.39
C GLY A 15 -15.65 21.59 10.24
N VAL A 16 -14.81 21.96 11.22
CA VAL A 16 -13.97 23.16 11.17
C VAL A 16 -12.94 23.08 10.04
N VAL A 17 -12.28 21.94 9.87
CA VAL A 17 -11.31 21.71 8.78
C VAL A 17 -12.02 21.79 7.43
N ALA A 18 -13.15 21.13 7.26
CA ALA A 18 -13.94 21.17 6.02
C ALA A 18 -14.41 22.60 5.70
N PHE A 19 -14.88 23.34 6.70
CA PHE A 19 -15.28 24.74 6.55
C PHE A 19 -14.09 25.64 6.19
N SER A 20 -12.94 25.45 6.82
CA SER A 20 -11.71 26.17 6.51
C SER A 20 -11.21 25.87 5.10
N LEU A 21 -11.22 24.59 4.70
CA LEU A 21 -10.89 24.17 3.33
C LEU A 21 -11.87 24.78 2.33
N PHE A 22 -13.16 24.77 2.63
CA PHE A 22 -14.17 25.37 1.79
C PHE A 22 -13.88 26.86 1.58
N GLN A 23 -13.72 27.65 2.64
CA GLN A 23 -13.43 29.08 2.52
C GLN A 23 -12.14 29.37 1.75
N ARG A 24 -11.10 28.56 1.94
CA ARG A 24 -9.80 28.79 1.30
C ARG A 24 -9.78 28.38 -0.17
N PHE A 25 -10.31 27.21 -0.51
CA PHE A 25 -10.20 26.65 -1.85
C PHE A 25 -11.37 27.06 -2.75
N TYR A 26 -12.59 27.19 -2.25
CA TYR A 26 -13.78 27.56 -3.03
C TYR A 26 -13.62 28.82 -3.92
N PRO A 27 -13.01 29.94 -3.47
CA PRO A 27 -12.84 31.11 -4.33
C PRO A 27 -11.79 30.89 -5.45
N SER A 28 -10.84 29.99 -5.24
CA SER A 28 -9.69 29.79 -6.14
C SER A 28 -9.87 28.68 -7.18
N VAL A 29 -10.83 27.77 -6.96
CA VAL A 29 -11.01 26.57 -7.79
C VAL A 29 -11.95 26.80 -8.97
N THR A 30 -11.69 26.06 -10.06
CA THR A 30 -12.56 26.00 -11.25
C THR A 30 -13.93 25.39 -10.92
N PHE A 31 -14.90 25.52 -11.83
CA PHE A 31 -16.25 24.95 -11.66
C PHE A 31 -16.22 23.45 -11.27
N VAL A 32 -15.37 22.66 -11.92
CA VAL A 32 -15.18 21.23 -11.61
C VAL A 32 -14.64 21.05 -10.18
N GLY A 33 -13.68 21.88 -9.76
CA GLY A 33 -13.17 21.84 -8.40
C GLY A 33 -14.23 22.18 -7.35
N ARG A 34 -15.12 23.15 -7.63
CA ARG A 34 -16.27 23.46 -6.75
C ARG A 34 -17.23 22.29 -6.63
N PHE A 35 -17.49 21.59 -7.74
CA PHE A 35 -18.34 20.40 -7.74
C PHE A 35 -17.73 19.27 -6.90
N VAL A 36 -16.45 18.96 -7.09
CA VAL A 36 -15.76 17.92 -6.30
C VAL A 36 -15.74 18.27 -4.82
N LEU A 37 -15.45 19.52 -4.47
CA LEU A 37 -15.42 19.99 -3.08
C LEU A 37 -16.83 19.90 -2.45
N GLY A 38 -17.86 20.32 -3.18
CA GLY A 38 -19.26 20.14 -2.77
C GLY A 38 -19.61 18.66 -2.55
N LEU A 39 -19.20 17.78 -3.47
CA LEU A 39 -19.39 16.35 -3.34
C LEU A 39 -18.73 15.82 -2.07
N VAL A 40 -17.47 16.19 -1.77
CA VAL A 40 -16.77 15.80 -0.53
C VAL A 40 -17.55 16.20 0.71
N ILE A 41 -18.05 17.45 0.75
CA ILE A 41 -18.85 17.95 1.89
C ILE A 41 -20.15 17.17 2.01
N VAL A 42 -20.82 16.87 0.90
CA VAL A 42 -22.04 16.05 0.90
C VAL A 42 -21.74 14.64 1.43
N VAL A 43 -20.63 14.02 1.03
CA VAL A 43 -20.22 12.72 1.57
C VAL A 43 -20.00 12.80 3.07
N LEU A 44 -19.29 13.83 3.55
CA LEU A 44 -19.04 14.04 4.98
C LEU A 44 -20.34 14.24 5.77
N ALA A 45 -21.27 15.03 5.25
CA ALA A 45 -22.57 15.25 5.88
C ALA A 45 -23.42 13.97 5.91
N LEU A 46 -23.45 13.21 4.82
CA LEU A 46 -24.16 11.92 4.76
C LEU A 46 -23.52 10.87 5.66
N ALA A 47 -22.19 10.86 5.80
CA ALA A 47 -21.47 9.98 6.72
C ALA A 47 -21.81 10.26 8.19
N PHE A 48 -22.15 11.51 8.52
CA PHE A 48 -22.65 11.87 9.85
C PHE A 48 -24.11 11.45 10.06
N LEU A 49 -24.97 11.74 9.08
CA LEU A 49 -26.42 11.59 9.22
C LEU A 49 -26.87 10.14 9.09
N ASN A 50 -26.33 9.42 8.10
CA ASN A 50 -26.70 8.05 7.77
C ASN A 50 -25.44 7.18 7.56
N PRO A 51 -24.73 6.84 8.64
CA PRO A 51 -23.48 6.09 8.59
C PRO A 51 -23.58 4.71 7.90
N ASN A 52 -24.78 4.16 7.74
CA ASN A 52 -24.98 2.76 7.36
C ASN A 52 -25.09 2.47 5.87
N GLU A 53 -25.05 3.49 5.02
CA GLU A 53 -25.19 3.33 3.58
C GLU A 53 -23.93 2.70 2.94
N PRO A 54 -24.04 1.57 2.22
CA PRO A 54 -22.90 0.94 1.54
C PRO A 54 -22.32 1.84 0.44
N ALA A 55 -23.14 2.74 -0.12
CA ALA A 55 -22.69 3.74 -1.08
C ALA A 55 -21.63 4.68 -0.49
N LEU A 56 -21.71 5.01 0.82
CA LEU A 56 -20.73 5.88 1.48
C LEU A 56 -19.37 5.21 1.60
N ALA A 57 -19.31 3.89 1.80
CA ALA A 57 -18.04 3.16 1.84
C ALA A 57 -17.32 3.20 0.48
N SER A 58 -18.07 3.03 -0.62
CA SER A 58 -17.52 3.18 -1.96
C SER A 58 -17.06 4.61 -2.24
N LEU A 59 -17.84 5.60 -1.82
CA LEU A 59 -17.53 7.02 -2.01
C LEU A 59 -16.32 7.45 -1.17
N TRP A 60 -16.19 6.92 0.06
CA TRP A 60 -15.01 7.08 0.89
C TRP A 60 -13.77 6.47 0.24
N ARG A 61 -13.88 5.25 -0.32
CA ARG A 61 -12.74 4.64 -1.02
C ARG A 61 -12.28 5.48 -2.21
N PHE A 62 -13.22 6.08 -2.94
CA PHE A 62 -12.91 7.01 -4.02
C PHE A 62 -12.24 8.30 -3.50
N ILE A 63 -12.76 8.91 -2.44
CA ILE A 63 -12.17 10.14 -1.85
C ILE A 63 -10.80 9.89 -1.24
N SER A 64 -10.57 8.68 -0.73
CA SER A 64 -9.34 8.26 -0.09
C SER A 64 -8.25 7.83 -1.07
N PHE A 65 -8.61 7.58 -2.33
CA PHE A 65 -7.66 7.23 -3.39
C PHE A 65 -6.43 8.17 -3.46
N PRO A 66 -6.57 9.52 -3.52
CA PRO A 66 -5.42 10.43 -3.51
C PRO A 66 -4.60 10.43 -2.22
N LEU A 67 -5.14 9.90 -1.10
CA LEU A 67 -4.43 9.84 0.17
C LEU A 67 -3.51 8.61 0.25
N LYS A 68 -3.69 7.63 -0.63
CA LYS A 68 -2.81 6.46 -0.74
C LYS A 68 -1.51 6.87 -1.43
N PRO A 69 -0.34 6.36 -1.01
CA PRO A 69 0.94 6.73 -1.63
C PRO A 69 0.96 6.56 -3.15
N LEU A 70 0.47 5.43 -3.64
CA LEU A 70 0.35 5.14 -5.07
C LEU A 70 -0.63 6.09 -5.77
N GLY A 71 -1.82 6.30 -5.20
CA GLY A 71 -2.83 7.20 -5.79
C GLY A 71 -2.37 8.65 -5.84
N ALA A 72 -1.73 9.13 -4.78
CA ALA A 72 -1.09 10.45 -4.72
C ALA A 72 -0.06 10.62 -5.84
N SER A 73 0.87 9.66 -5.99
CA SER A 73 1.89 9.72 -7.03
C SER A 73 1.29 9.72 -8.44
N VAL A 74 0.29 8.88 -8.71
CA VAL A 74 -0.35 8.79 -10.02
C VAL A 74 -1.07 10.08 -10.37
N LEU A 75 -1.79 10.68 -9.43
CA LEU A 75 -2.46 11.96 -9.65
C LEU A 75 -1.48 13.10 -9.87
N MET A 76 -0.40 13.16 -9.09
CA MET A 76 0.64 14.17 -9.31
C MET A 76 1.33 13.99 -10.66
N LEU A 77 1.61 12.75 -11.09
CA LEU A 77 2.13 12.45 -12.43
C LEU A 77 1.16 12.85 -13.53
N PHE A 78 -0.13 12.57 -13.35
CA PHE A 78 -1.17 12.96 -14.30
C PHE A 78 -1.27 14.48 -14.44
N LEU A 79 -1.21 15.22 -13.33
CA LEU A 79 -1.20 16.68 -13.34
C LEU A 79 0.10 17.26 -13.92
N ALA A 80 1.24 16.62 -13.66
CA ALA A 80 2.52 16.98 -14.27
C ALA A 80 2.50 16.75 -15.79
N ALA A 81 1.91 15.64 -16.25
CA ALA A 81 1.78 15.29 -17.66
C ALA A 81 0.94 16.33 -18.42
N GLN A 82 -0.12 16.87 -17.81
CA GLN A 82 -0.91 17.96 -18.41
C GLN A 82 -0.12 19.27 -18.61
N LYS A 83 1.03 19.41 -17.94
CA LYS A 83 1.92 20.59 -18.05
C LYS A 83 3.07 20.36 -19.03
N ILE A 84 3.07 19.26 -19.79
CA ILE A 84 4.05 19.02 -20.85
C ILE A 84 3.64 19.81 -22.09
N LYS A 85 4.44 20.79 -22.49
CA LYS A 85 4.25 21.59 -23.71
C LYS A 85 5.58 21.84 -24.39
N GLY A 86 5.60 21.76 -25.73
CA GLY A 86 6.77 22.13 -26.54
C GLY A 86 8.04 21.34 -26.23
N GLY A 87 7.93 20.11 -25.71
CA GLY A 87 9.08 19.26 -25.34
C GLY A 87 9.65 19.51 -23.95
N GLY A 88 9.09 20.45 -23.17
CA GLY A 88 9.45 20.71 -21.78
C GLY A 88 8.28 20.51 -20.80
N ILE A 89 8.58 20.55 -19.50
CA ILE A 89 7.56 20.52 -18.44
C ILE A 89 7.42 21.94 -17.85
N ASP A 90 6.28 22.58 -18.09
CA ASP A 90 5.97 23.90 -17.53
C ASP A 90 5.87 23.84 -16.00
N LYS A 91 6.24 24.93 -15.30
CA LYS A 91 6.03 25.04 -13.85
C LYS A 91 4.52 25.16 -13.54
N PRO A 92 3.98 24.47 -12.52
CA PRO A 92 4.67 23.69 -11.49
C PRO A 92 4.84 22.19 -11.81
N GLY A 93 4.66 21.75 -13.07
CA GLY A 93 4.70 20.34 -13.47
C GLY A 93 6.00 19.62 -13.07
N GLY A 94 7.15 20.28 -13.16
CA GLY A 94 8.43 19.70 -12.70
C GLY A 94 8.46 19.42 -11.19
N PHE A 95 7.85 20.29 -10.37
CA PHE A 95 7.72 20.06 -8.93
C PHE A 95 6.76 18.91 -8.63
N LEU A 96 5.64 18.84 -9.35
CA LEU A 96 4.66 17.75 -9.21
C LEU A 96 5.29 16.40 -9.56
N LEU A 97 6.08 16.34 -10.63
CA LEU A 97 6.84 15.16 -11.03
C LEU A 97 7.85 14.75 -9.95
N GLY A 98 8.63 15.70 -9.45
CA GLY A 98 9.62 15.44 -8.40
C GLY A 98 8.99 14.92 -7.11
N TRP A 99 7.88 15.51 -6.67
CA TRP A 99 7.13 15.04 -5.52
C TRP A 99 6.51 13.67 -5.74
N ALA A 100 5.93 13.42 -6.92
CA ALA A 100 5.38 12.12 -7.25
C ALA A 100 6.44 11.01 -7.17
N LEU A 101 7.61 11.25 -7.76
CA LEU A 101 8.75 10.33 -7.68
C LEU A 101 9.23 10.14 -6.24
N THR A 102 9.31 11.22 -5.47
CA THR A 102 9.73 11.15 -4.07
C THR A 102 8.78 10.30 -3.24
N VAL A 103 7.47 10.49 -3.38
CA VAL A 103 6.45 9.68 -2.69
C VAL A 103 6.55 8.21 -3.09
N LEU A 104 6.71 7.94 -4.38
CA LEU A 104 6.83 6.57 -4.89
C LEU A 104 8.10 5.90 -4.37
N LEU A 105 9.24 6.58 -4.41
CA LEU A 105 10.53 6.08 -3.91
C LEU A 105 10.43 5.79 -2.42
N LEU A 106 9.92 6.75 -1.63
CA LEU A 106 9.75 6.61 -0.20
C LEU A 106 8.82 5.43 0.15
N SER A 107 7.66 5.34 -0.50
CA SER A 107 6.69 4.27 -0.24
C SER A 107 7.15 2.90 -0.75
N SER A 108 8.02 2.87 -1.75
CA SER A 108 8.58 1.64 -2.33
C SER A 108 9.81 1.12 -1.56
N THR A 109 10.34 1.89 -0.62
CA THR A 109 11.56 1.53 0.12
C THR A 109 11.23 0.66 1.35
N PRO A 110 11.76 -0.58 1.43
CA PRO A 110 11.45 -1.50 2.53
C PRO A 110 11.80 -0.95 3.92
N ALA A 111 12.82 -0.09 4.03
CA ALA A 111 13.16 0.62 5.26
C ALA A 111 11.98 1.40 5.86
N ILE A 112 11.12 1.99 5.01
CA ILE A 112 9.96 2.76 5.48
C ILE A 112 8.82 1.83 5.87
N ALA A 113 8.61 0.73 5.14
CA ALA A 113 7.66 -0.29 5.54
C ALA A 113 7.99 -0.88 6.91
N TYR A 114 9.26 -1.07 7.26
CA TYR A 114 9.68 -1.54 8.58
C TYR A 114 9.14 -0.68 9.73
N PHE A 115 9.20 0.65 9.60
CA PHE A 115 8.65 1.56 10.61
C PHE A 115 7.11 1.56 10.62
N LEU A 116 6.48 1.43 9.45
CA LEU A 116 5.03 1.38 9.34
C LEU A 116 4.46 0.10 9.99
N VAL A 117 5.08 -1.06 9.78
CA VAL A 117 4.61 -2.34 10.35
C VAL A 117 4.79 -2.40 11.87
N ARG A 118 5.80 -1.73 12.41
CA ARG A 118 6.04 -1.64 13.86
C ARG A 118 5.22 -0.56 14.57
N SER A 119 4.46 0.24 13.82
CA SER A 119 3.59 1.23 14.44
C SER A 119 2.51 0.53 15.28
N PRO A 120 2.22 1.00 16.50
CA PRO A 120 1.24 0.37 17.38
C PRO A 120 -0.11 0.14 16.71
N VAL A 121 -0.52 1.05 15.82
CA VAL A 121 -1.81 0.97 15.15
C VAL A 121 -1.90 -0.16 14.13
N ALA A 122 -0.78 -0.55 13.48
CA ALA A 122 -0.75 -1.72 12.59
C ALA A 122 -0.89 -3.05 13.35
N THR A 123 -0.66 -3.06 14.67
CA THR A 123 -0.77 -4.26 15.52
C THR A 123 -2.14 -4.43 16.17
N VAL A 124 -2.95 -3.37 16.22
CA VAL A 124 -4.19 -3.31 17.02
C VAL A 124 -5.40 -3.99 16.36
N GLU A 125 -5.42 -4.16 15.03
CA GLU A 125 -6.58 -4.76 14.34
C GLU A 125 -6.50 -6.26 14.06
N GLY A 126 -5.49 -6.99 14.53
CA GLY A 126 -5.39 -8.44 14.27
C GLY A 126 -5.25 -8.79 12.78
N THR A 127 -5.14 -7.79 11.91
CA THR A 127 -4.54 -7.90 10.58
C THR A 127 -3.08 -8.23 10.80
N ASN A 128 -2.80 -9.52 10.94
CA ASN A 128 -1.49 -10.07 10.61
C ASN A 128 -1.20 -9.61 9.17
N ILE A 129 -0.54 -8.46 9.03
CA ILE A 129 0.07 -8.04 7.76
C ILE A 129 1.20 -9.01 7.42
N ASN A 130 1.58 -9.91 8.34
CA ASN A 130 2.04 -11.28 8.08
C ASN A 130 1.00 -12.10 7.29
N HIS A 131 0.45 -11.57 6.20
CA HIS A 131 -0.10 -12.43 5.17
C HIS A 131 1.08 -13.28 4.66
N GLN A 132 1.23 -14.46 5.26
CA GLN A 132 1.52 -15.66 4.48
C GLN A 132 0.44 -15.73 3.40
N THR A 133 0.55 -14.94 2.33
CA THR A 133 0.24 -15.51 1.04
C THR A 133 1.11 -16.76 0.97
N PRO A 134 0.54 -17.97 0.94
CA PRO A 134 1.35 -19.14 0.63
C PRO A 134 2.17 -18.77 -0.60
N PRO A 135 3.49 -19.04 -0.63
CA PRO A 135 4.29 -18.72 -1.79
C PRO A 135 3.52 -19.24 -2.99
N SER A 136 3.24 -18.37 -3.96
CA SER A 136 2.69 -18.76 -5.25
C SER A 136 3.73 -19.69 -5.87
N ALA A 137 3.71 -20.96 -5.46
CA ALA A 137 4.51 -22.00 -6.01
C ALA A 137 3.97 -22.18 -7.42
N LEU A 138 4.62 -21.50 -8.35
CA LEU A 138 4.40 -21.64 -9.77
C LEU A 138 4.90 -23.05 -10.10
N VAL A 139 4.05 -24.05 -9.87
CA VAL A 139 4.29 -25.44 -10.25
C VAL A 139 4.15 -25.48 -11.75
N ALA A 140 5.27 -25.29 -12.45
CA ALA A 140 5.37 -25.66 -13.84
C ALA A 140 5.30 -27.20 -13.90
N PHE A 141 4.13 -27.74 -14.21
CA PHE A 141 4.04 -29.14 -14.63
C PHE A 141 4.84 -29.28 -15.91
N GLY A 142 6.04 -29.86 -15.80
CA GLY A 142 6.82 -30.31 -16.94
C GLY A 142 5.98 -31.32 -17.73
N SER A 143 5.97 -31.16 -19.06
CA SER A 143 5.29 -32.07 -19.98
C SER A 143 5.66 -33.52 -19.65
N ALA A 144 4.65 -34.35 -19.38
CA ALA A 144 4.82 -35.77 -19.14
C ALA A 144 5.42 -36.41 -20.40
N ASN A 145 6.71 -36.70 -20.37
CA ASN A 145 7.38 -37.48 -21.40
C ASN A 145 7.08 -38.97 -21.13
N PRO A 146 6.32 -39.69 -21.97
CA PRO A 146 5.78 -41.01 -21.63
C PRO A 146 6.79 -42.17 -21.74
N ASN A 147 8.09 -41.89 -21.91
CA ASN A 147 9.11 -42.92 -22.13
C ASN A 147 10.22 -42.87 -21.08
N PHE A 148 9.95 -43.30 -19.84
CA PHE A 148 11.02 -43.64 -18.88
C PHE A 148 10.89 -45.07 -18.36
N THR A 149 11.72 -45.93 -18.93
CA THR A 149 12.05 -47.27 -18.48
C THR A 149 12.77 -47.19 -17.13
N ILE A 150 12.24 -47.86 -16.12
CA ILE A 150 12.78 -47.89 -14.76
C ILE A 150 14.00 -48.81 -14.72
N SER A 151 15.19 -48.23 -14.66
CA SER A 151 16.41 -48.90 -14.22
C SER A 151 17.50 -47.86 -14.03
N ASP A 152 17.55 -47.28 -12.83
CA ASP A 152 18.77 -46.88 -12.10
C ASP A 152 18.39 -46.01 -10.88
N ILE A 153 17.92 -46.67 -9.82
CA ILE A 153 18.00 -46.12 -8.46
C ILE A 153 19.06 -46.93 -7.72
N GLN A 154 20.32 -46.60 -7.99
CA GLN A 154 21.43 -47.05 -7.15
C GLN A 154 22.46 -45.94 -6.98
N GLN A 155 22.04 -44.82 -6.35
CA GLN A 155 22.96 -44.02 -5.56
C GLN A 155 22.22 -43.14 -4.55
N ASN A 156 22.26 -43.60 -3.30
CA ASN A 156 22.18 -42.88 -2.04
C ASN A 156 22.00 -41.34 -2.14
N ILE A 157 20.76 -40.87 -2.29
CA ILE A 157 20.41 -39.46 -2.01
C ILE A 157 19.88 -39.44 -0.59
N ILE A 158 20.79 -39.34 0.39
CA ILE A 158 20.44 -38.80 1.71
C ILE A 158 20.41 -37.28 1.49
N PRO A 159 19.24 -36.61 1.44
CA PRO A 159 19.24 -35.16 1.49
C PRO A 159 19.86 -34.75 2.84
N PRO A 160 20.82 -33.81 2.88
CA PRO A 160 21.23 -33.21 4.13
C PRO A 160 20.00 -32.60 4.78
N MET A 161 19.80 -32.92 6.05
CA MET A 161 18.80 -32.33 6.94
C MET A 161 18.98 -30.81 7.01
N VAL A 162 18.43 -30.11 6.04
CA VAL A 162 18.27 -28.65 6.06
C VAL A 162 16.96 -28.37 6.75
N GLU A 163 17.07 -27.60 7.83
CA GLU A 163 16.05 -27.17 8.76
C GLU A 163 14.73 -26.79 8.06
N ILE A 164 13.64 -27.48 8.41
CA ILE A 164 12.30 -27.46 7.79
C ILE A 164 11.55 -26.12 8.00
N ASN A 165 12.23 -25.08 8.49
CA ASN A 165 11.61 -23.82 8.89
C ASN A 165 11.74 -22.69 7.85
N SER A 166 12.25 -22.98 6.65
CA SER A 166 12.35 -22.00 5.54
C SER A 166 11.86 -22.60 4.23
N PRO A 167 11.00 -21.93 3.44
CA PRO A 167 10.58 -22.41 2.13
C PRO A 167 11.70 -22.19 1.10
N THR A 168 12.84 -22.87 1.29
CA THR A 168 13.89 -22.96 0.28
C THR A 168 13.60 -24.19 -0.55
N ILE A 169 12.80 -24.03 -1.61
CA ILE A 169 12.80 -25.03 -2.69
C ILE A 169 14.20 -24.98 -3.29
N ALA A 170 14.92 -26.09 -3.14
CA ALA A 170 16.29 -26.26 -3.58
C ALA A 170 16.40 -26.16 -5.11
N PHE A 171 16.63 -24.96 -5.63
CA PHE A 171 17.25 -24.79 -6.95
C PHE A 171 18.76 -24.96 -6.79
N ASN A 172 19.22 -26.20 -6.62
CA ASN A 172 20.64 -26.50 -6.79
C ASN A 172 20.84 -27.41 -8.00
N SER A 173 21.20 -26.79 -9.12
CA SER A 173 22.13 -27.40 -10.08
C SER A 173 23.01 -26.39 -10.80
N LEU A 174 22.82 -25.08 -10.56
CA LEU A 174 23.74 -24.04 -10.99
C LEU A 174 23.99 -23.16 -9.78
N THR A 175 25.24 -23.10 -9.31
CA THR A 175 25.74 -22.17 -8.29
C THR A 175 25.63 -20.73 -8.81
N ALA A 176 24.42 -20.25 -9.03
CA ALA A 176 24.13 -18.89 -9.39
C ALA A 176 24.18 -18.07 -8.09
N ASN A 177 25.18 -17.20 -7.98
CA ASN A 177 25.23 -16.20 -6.93
C ASN A 177 24.10 -15.18 -7.20
N ILE A 178 22.88 -15.49 -6.74
CA ILE A 178 21.74 -14.59 -6.89
C ILE A 178 21.97 -13.42 -5.94
N PRO A 179 22.08 -12.19 -6.45
CA PRO A 179 22.29 -11.03 -5.61
C PRO A 179 21.18 -10.87 -4.58
N SER A 180 21.54 -10.51 -3.35
CA SER A 180 20.61 -10.45 -2.21
C SER A 180 19.42 -9.51 -2.43
N TYR A 181 19.53 -8.51 -3.31
CA TYR A 181 18.43 -7.61 -3.67
C TYR A 181 17.30 -8.29 -4.45
N LEU A 182 17.56 -9.43 -5.10
CA LEU A 182 16.53 -10.22 -5.80
C LEU A 182 15.78 -11.18 -4.85
N LEU A 183 16.29 -11.38 -3.64
CA LEU A 183 15.68 -12.23 -2.58
C LEU A 183 15.02 -11.37 -1.49
N GLN A 184 14.66 -10.13 -1.82
CA GLN A 184 13.96 -9.24 -0.89
C GLN A 184 12.58 -9.78 -0.57
N ASN A 185 12.39 -10.16 0.70
CA ASN A 185 11.07 -10.45 1.24
C ASN A 185 10.72 -9.38 2.29
N PRO A 186 9.91 -8.38 1.94
CA PRO A 186 9.56 -7.29 2.85
C PRO A 186 8.92 -7.76 4.17
N GLN A 187 8.27 -8.93 4.15
CA GLN A 187 7.64 -9.55 5.33
C GLN A 187 8.67 -10.03 6.36
N ALA A 188 9.85 -10.47 5.90
CA ALA A 188 10.91 -10.99 6.76
C ALA A 188 11.71 -9.88 7.47
N ILE A 189 11.56 -8.60 7.08
CA ILE A 189 12.33 -7.48 7.67
C ILE A 189 11.98 -7.30 9.15
N SER A 190 10.74 -7.62 9.54
CA SER A 190 10.31 -7.54 10.95
C SER A 190 11.20 -8.37 11.88
N THR A 191 11.64 -9.56 11.44
CA THR A 191 12.48 -10.48 12.23
C THR A 191 13.97 -10.32 11.94
N ARG A 192 14.34 -9.98 10.71
CA ARG A 192 15.73 -9.89 10.23
C ARG A 192 16.44 -8.57 10.54
N GLY A 193 15.68 -7.51 10.84
CA GLY A 193 16.21 -6.16 11.04
C GLY A 193 16.54 -5.43 9.74
N LEU A 194 16.92 -4.15 9.84
CA LEU A 194 17.17 -3.27 8.70
C LEU A 194 18.57 -3.51 8.09
N ARG A 195 18.64 -3.65 6.77
CA ARG A 195 19.89 -3.81 6.02
C ARG A 195 20.02 -2.75 4.93
N VAL A 196 21.23 -2.58 4.40
CA VAL A 196 21.51 -1.59 3.35
C VAL A 196 20.72 -1.88 2.07
N GLU A 197 20.45 -3.16 1.79
CA GLU A 197 19.65 -3.56 0.64
C GLU A 197 18.15 -3.23 0.79
N ASP A 198 17.65 -3.05 2.02
CA ASP A 198 16.26 -2.59 2.28
C ASP A 198 16.04 -1.11 1.89
N PHE A 199 17.07 -0.41 1.42
CA PHE A 199 16.94 0.92 0.83
C PHE A 199 16.70 0.89 -0.69
N VAL A 200 16.72 -0.30 -1.30
CA VAL A 200 16.41 -0.47 -2.72
C VAL A 200 14.89 -0.50 -2.89
N PRO A 201 14.30 0.35 -3.76
CA PRO A 201 12.86 0.36 -4.00
C PRO A 201 12.34 -0.97 -4.56
N ASN A 202 11.23 -1.47 -4.03
CA ASN A 202 10.57 -2.71 -4.45
C ASN A 202 9.03 -2.53 -4.56
N ALA A 203 8.45 -3.01 -5.65
CA ALA A 203 7.01 -2.98 -5.91
C ALA A 203 6.17 -3.70 -4.83
N GLU A 204 6.66 -4.81 -4.27
CA GLU A 204 5.97 -5.51 -3.18
C GLU A 204 5.86 -4.64 -1.93
N THR A 205 6.91 -3.87 -1.64
CA THR A 205 6.91 -2.91 -0.53
C THR A 205 5.93 -1.78 -0.77
N LEU A 206 5.84 -1.27 -2.01
CA LEU A 206 4.84 -0.27 -2.38
C LEU A 206 3.42 -0.78 -2.15
N GLN A 207 3.15 -2.04 -2.48
CA GLN A 207 1.86 -2.68 -2.22
C GLN A 207 1.57 -2.79 -0.72
N LEU A 208 2.54 -3.24 0.07
CA LEU A 208 2.39 -3.38 1.52
C LEU A 208 2.15 -2.03 2.20
N THR A 209 2.94 -1.01 1.88
CA THR A 209 2.73 0.35 2.41
C THR A 209 1.37 0.90 2.01
N THR A 210 0.92 0.65 0.78
CA THR A 210 -0.42 1.03 0.32
C THR A 210 -1.52 0.30 1.10
N GLN A 211 -1.36 -0.99 1.38
CA GLN A 211 -2.32 -1.78 2.15
C GLN A 211 -2.39 -1.32 3.60
N VAL A 212 -1.24 -1.01 4.21
CA VAL A 212 -1.17 -0.43 5.55
C VAL A 212 -1.95 0.90 5.58
N TRP A 213 -1.68 1.81 4.63
CA TRP A 213 -2.40 3.06 4.51
C TRP A 213 -3.91 2.88 4.30
N GLU A 214 -4.33 1.88 3.53
CA GLU A 214 -5.75 1.56 3.35
C GLU A 214 -6.41 1.11 4.65
N SER A 215 -5.71 0.29 5.45
CA SER A 215 -6.20 -0.12 6.77
C SER A 215 -6.38 1.09 7.69
N TYR A 216 -5.43 2.02 7.72
CA TYR A 216 -5.57 3.27 8.47
C TYR A 216 -6.78 4.10 8.05
N LEU A 217 -6.96 4.30 6.74
CA LEU A 217 -8.07 5.09 6.19
C LEU A 217 -9.42 4.42 6.46
N ASN A 218 -9.47 3.10 6.44
CA ASN A 218 -10.65 2.32 6.82
C ASN A 218 -10.93 2.40 8.32
N GLN A 219 -9.91 2.36 9.17
CA GLN A 219 -10.08 2.51 10.61
C GLN A 219 -10.62 3.90 10.96
N ILE A 220 -10.09 4.95 10.33
CA ILE A 220 -10.62 6.31 10.46
C ILE A 220 -12.10 6.35 10.04
N TYR A 221 -12.44 5.72 8.91
CA TYR A 221 -13.82 5.62 8.43
C TYR A 221 -14.74 4.89 9.42
N VAL A 222 -14.33 3.74 9.94
CA VAL A 222 -15.09 2.96 10.92
C VAL A 222 -15.27 3.76 12.22
N PHE A 223 -14.22 4.45 12.68
CA PHE A 223 -14.28 5.30 13.86
C PHE A 223 -15.24 6.49 13.69
N LEU A 224 -15.19 7.16 12.54
CA LEU A 224 -16.09 8.25 12.15
C LEU A 224 -17.56 7.79 12.12
N ARG A 225 -17.80 6.62 11.52
CA ARG A 225 -19.11 5.95 11.41
C ARG A 225 -19.64 5.50 12.78
N GLY A 226 -18.71 5.23 13.69
CA GLY A 226 -19.02 4.90 15.06
C GLY A 226 -19.37 3.43 15.33
N ARG A 227 -18.98 2.55 14.40
CA ARG A 227 -19.12 1.10 14.55
C ARG A 227 -17.91 0.60 15.35
N THR A 228 -18.17 -0.01 16.50
CA THR A 228 -17.19 -0.83 17.25
C THR A 228 -17.30 -2.26 16.79
#